data_AF-A0A496LFA4-F1
#
_entry.id   AF-A0A496LFA4-F1
#
_cell.length_a   1.000
_cell.length_b   1.000
_cell.length_c   1.000
_cell.angle_alpha   90.00
_cell.angle_beta   90.00
_cell.angle_gamma   90.00
#
_symmetry.space_group_name_H-M   'P 1'
#
loop_
_entity.id
_entity.type
_entity.pdbx_description
1 polymer ?
#
loop_
_entity_poly.entity_id
_entity_poly.type
_entity_poly.pdbx_seq_one_letter_code
_entity_poly.pdbx_strand_id
1 'polypeptide(L)'
;MIAFVFLFVKKTLTLQKSKTLKKIVVTGPESVGKTTLCMELQKRLNAVIIPEYARTYIESIGRHYTYDDVEQIARRQVAEFKKAVADNKDKDFLIMDTFLIVTKVWFMHVYERCPKWLLSEIDNEKIDLYILLKPDIEWEEDPVRENPHIREYLYEWYKKEIEQIGANYVEIGGEGSIRTKRALRAINKLKVEKTQISD
;
A
#
# COMPACT_ATOMS: atom_id res chain seq x y z
N MET A 1 -22.46 -27.22 61.10
CA MET A 1 -21.80 -26.01 60.57
C MET A 1 -20.80 -26.45 59.52
N ILE A 2 -20.75 -25.75 58.38
CA ILE A 2 -19.80 -25.77 57.25
C ILE A 2 -20.55 -26.00 55.93
N ALA A 3 -20.93 -24.89 55.31
CA ALA A 3 -21.41 -24.82 53.93
C ALA A 3 -20.19 -24.63 53.02
N PHE A 4 -19.97 -25.56 52.08
CA PHE A 4 -18.98 -25.41 51.01
C PHE A 4 -19.57 -24.52 49.91
N VAL A 5 -19.15 -23.26 49.87
CA VAL A 5 -19.46 -22.35 48.77
C VAL A 5 -18.46 -22.63 47.63
N PHE A 6 -18.92 -23.28 46.56
CA PHE A 6 -18.16 -23.38 45.32
C PHE A 6 -18.18 -22.02 44.61
N LEU A 7 -17.07 -21.28 44.69
CA LEU A 7 -16.83 -20.11 43.83
C LEU A 7 -16.54 -20.59 42.40
N PHE A 8 -17.54 -20.57 41.52
CA PHE A 8 -17.32 -20.68 40.08
C PHE A 8 -16.74 -19.36 39.55
N VAL A 9 -15.42 -19.32 39.34
CA VAL A 9 -14.78 -18.26 38.55
C VAL A 9 -15.19 -18.47 37.09
N LYS A 10 -16.15 -17.68 36.60
CA LYS A 10 -16.44 -17.58 35.16
C LYS A 10 -15.22 -16.97 34.47
N LYS A 11 -14.37 -17.82 33.91
CA LYS A 11 -13.30 -17.39 33.00
C LYS A 11 -13.98 -16.87 31.74
N THR A 12 -14.07 -15.55 31.59
CA THR A 12 -14.56 -14.92 30.37
C THR A 12 -13.57 -15.26 29.26
N LEU A 13 -13.92 -16.23 28.41
CA LEU A 13 -13.19 -16.52 27.18
C LEU A 13 -13.43 -15.35 26.23
N THR A 14 -12.56 -14.35 26.27
CA THR A 14 -12.46 -13.37 25.18
C THR A 14 -11.99 -14.13 23.95
N LEU A 15 -12.89 -14.31 22.98
CA LEU A 15 -12.54 -14.73 21.62
C LEU A 15 -11.51 -13.72 21.07
N GLN A 16 -10.22 -14.05 21.15
CA GLN A 16 -9.19 -13.30 20.45
C GLN A 16 -9.38 -13.57 18.95
N LYS A 17 -10.07 -12.65 18.28
CA LYS A 17 -10.18 -12.64 16.82
C LYS A 17 -8.74 -12.62 16.27
N SER A 18 -8.36 -13.65 15.51
CA SER A 18 -7.06 -13.70 14.84
C SER A 18 -6.90 -12.45 13.95
N LYS A 19 -6.07 -11.52 14.43
CA LYS A 19 -5.83 -10.23 13.82
C LYS A 19 -4.76 -10.44 12.76
N THR A 20 -5.14 -10.34 11.49
CA THR A 20 -4.22 -10.45 10.36
C THR A 20 -3.91 -9.05 9.87
N LEU A 21 -2.62 -8.71 9.79
CA LEU A 21 -2.14 -7.45 9.22
C LEU A 21 -2.72 -7.25 7.81
N LYS A 22 -3.41 -6.13 7.60
CA LYS A 22 -3.98 -5.74 6.30
C LYS A 22 -2.99 -4.91 5.51
N LYS A 23 -2.66 -5.36 4.30
CA LYS A 23 -1.67 -4.75 3.41
C LYS A 23 -2.39 -3.83 2.43
N ILE A 24 -2.09 -2.54 2.47
CA ILE A 24 -2.73 -1.51 1.64
C ILE A 24 -1.65 -0.78 0.84
N VAL A 25 -1.80 -0.70 -0.47
CA VAL A 25 -0.92 0.08 -1.33
C VAL A 25 -1.63 1.36 -1.75
N VAL A 26 -1.02 2.52 -1.55
CA VAL A 26 -1.44 3.78 -2.16
C VAL A 26 -0.59 3.98 -3.41
N THR A 27 -1.24 4.11 -4.56
CA THR A 27 -0.56 4.19 -5.86
C THR A 27 -1.23 5.24 -6.76
N GLY A 28 -0.57 5.56 -7.87
CA GLY A 28 -0.98 6.59 -8.81
C GLY A 28 0.23 7.32 -9.39
N PRO A 29 0.01 8.16 -10.41
CA PRO A 29 1.09 8.89 -11.07
C PRO A 29 1.79 9.88 -10.14
N GLU A 30 2.86 10.48 -10.64
CA GLU A 30 3.60 11.52 -9.93
C GLU A 30 2.69 12.72 -9.60
N SER A 31 2.99 13.43 -8.50
CA SER A 31 2.25 14.64 -8.09
C SER A 31 0.75 14.44 -7.87
N VAL A 32 0.34 13.35 -7.20
CA VAL A 32 -1.07 13.10 -6.83
C VAL A 32 -1.31 13.02 -5.32
N GLY A 33 -0.33 13.39 -4.50
CA GLY A 33 -0.47 13.45 -3.04
C GLY A 33 -0.50 12.08 -2.33
N LYS A 34 0.18 11.07 -2.89
CA LYS A 34 0.29 9.72 -2.29
C LYS A 34 0.91 9.76 -0.88
N THR A 35 2.07 10.38 -0.74
CA THR A 35 2.79 10.51 0.54
C THR A 35 1.96 11.25 1.59
N THR A 36 1.31 12.35 1.21
CA THR A 36 0.39 13.10 2.08
C THR A 36 -0.75 12.22 2.58
N LEU A 37 -1.37 11.43 1.70
CA LEU A 37 -2.42 10.51 2.11
C LEU A 37 -1.89 9.41 3.03
N CYS A 38 -0.73 8.83 2.73
CA CYS A 38 -0.14 7.77 3.57
C CYS A 38 0.15 8.27 4.99
N MET A 39 0.70 9.48 5.15
CA MET A 39 0.92 10.11 6.45
C MET A 39 -0.39 10.35 7.21
N GLU A 40 -1.44 10.82 6.54
CA GLU A 40 -2.75 11.01 7.17
C GLU A 40 -3.37 9.68 7.62
N LEU A 41 -3.25 8.63 6.81
CA LEU A 41 -3.74 7.30 7.17
C LEU A 41 -2.93 6.69 8.32
N GLN A 42 -1.61 6.87 8.34
CA GLN A 42 -0.74 6.43 9.43
C GLN A 42 -1.22 6.99 10.78
N LYS A 43 -1.43 8.30 10.85
CA LYS A 43 -1.90 8.99 12.07
C LYS A 43 -3.27 8.47 12.53
N ARG A 44 -4.21 8.30 11.60
CA ARG A 44 -5.62 7.97 11.92
C ARG A 44 -5.84 6.49 12.22
N LEU A 45 -5.00 5.61 11.70
CA LEU A 45 -5.13 4.16 11.84
C LEU A 45 -4.07 3.54 12.77
N ASN A 46 -3.11 4.33 13.26
CA ASN A 46 -1.90 3.82 13.92
C ASN A 46 -1.23 2.72 13.08
N ALA A 47 -1.20 2.94 11.76
CA ALA A 47 -0.69 1.98 10.79
C ALA A 47 0.84 2.02 10.73
N VAL A 48 1.42 0.93 10.27
CA VAL A 48 2.82 0.91 9.81
C VAL A 48 2.85 1.53 8.42
N ILE A 49 3.89 2.29 8.11
CA ILE A 49 4.09 2.87 6.78
C ILE A 49 5.43 2.40 6.20
N ILE A 50 5.44 2.05 4.92
CA ILE A 50 6.65 1.91 4.11
C ILE A 50 6.64 3.08 3.13
N PRO A 51 7.60 4.03 3.23
CA PRO A 51 7.67 5.18 2.34
C PRO A 51 8.15 4.78 0.93
N GLU A 52 7.94 5.67 -0.03
CA GLU A 52 8.46 5.52 -1.40
C GLU A 52 9.99 5.64 -1.42
N TYR A 53 10.68 4.50 -1.51
CA TYR A 53 12.15 4.47 -1.56
C TYR A 53 12.74 5.07 -2.85
N ALA A 54 12.00 4.97 -3.97
CA ALA A 54 12.48 5.41 -5.29
C ALA A 54 12.97 6.86 -5.26
N ARG A 55 12.17 7.76 -4.68
CA ARG A 55 12.50 9.17 -4.55
C ARG A 55 13.86 9.39 -3.87
N THR A 56 14.03 8.83 -2.66
CA THR A 56 15.27 8.98 -1.89
C THR A 56 16.48 8.40 -2.62
N TYR A 57 16.30 7.27 -3.32
CA TYR A 57 17.37 6.67 -4.10
C TYR A 57 17.79 7.59 -5.25
N ILE A 58 16.84 8.05 -6.07
CA ILE A 58 17.10 8.89 -7.25
C ILE A 58 17.74 10.22 -6.85
N GLU A 59 17.27 10.86 -5.77
CA GLU A 59 17.87 12.09 -5.23
C GLU A 59 19.34 11.86 -4.81
N SER A 60 19.71 10.65 -4.38
CA SER A 60 21.04 10.35 -3.83
C SER A 60 22.12 10.01 -4.86
N ILE A 61 21.75 9.48 -6.03
CA ILE A 61 22.74 8.93 -6.98
C ILE A 61 23.49 9.99 -7.79
N GLY A 62 22.99 11.22 -7.87
CA GLY A 62 23.67 12.34 -8.56
C GLY A 62 23.91 12.14 -10.06
N ARG A 63 23.22 11.17 -10.68
CA ARG A 63 23.26 10.84 -12.11
C ARG A 63 21.88 10.33 -12.55
N HIS A 64 21.67 10.22 -13.86
CA HIS A 64 20.50 9.51 -14.36
C HIS A 64 20.50 8.06 -13.88
N TYR A 65 19.32 7.55 -13.53
CA TYR A 65 19.14 6.17 -13.14
C TYR A 65 19.26 5.22 -14.33
N THR A 66 19.58 3.99 -14.01
CA THR A 66 19.74 2.89 -14.94
C THR A 66 18.71 1.79 -14.62
N TYR A 67 18.64 0.80 -15.50
CA TYR A 67 17.85 -0.40 -15.26
C TYR A 67 18.17 -1.05 -13.90
N ASP A 68 19.45 -1.14 -13.55
CA ASP A 68 19.92 -1.77 -12.32
C ASP A 68 19.56 -0.95 -11.08
N ASP A 69 19.43 0.37 -11.21
CA ASP A 69 18.95 1.24 -10.14
C ASP A 69 17.46 0.99 -9.86
N VAL A 70 16.65 0.89 -10.91
CA VAL A 70 15.22 0.53 -10.79
C VAL A 70 15.07 -0.86 -10.17
N GLU A 71 15.94 -1.81 -10.53
CA GLU A 71 15.96 -3.14 -9.94
C GLU A 71 16.32 -3.12 -8.45
N GLN A 72 17.33 -2.33 -8.08
CA GLN A 72 17.70 -2.14 -6.67
C GLN A 72 16.57 -1.52 -5.85
N ILE A 73 15.89 -0.50 -6.38
CA ILE A 73 14.71 0.10 -5.75
C ILE A 73 13.64 -0.95 -5.49
N ALA A 74 13.30 -1.76 -6.49
CA ALA A 74 12.31 -2.82 -6.36
C ALA A 74 12.69 -3.86 -5.30
N ARG A 75 13.95 -4.34 -5.32
CA ARG A 75 14.46 -5.31 -4.34
C ARG A 75 14.43 -4.75 -2.92
N ARG A 76 14.75 -3.47 -2.75
CA ARG A 76 14.70 -2.78 -1.47
C ARG A 76 13.27 -2.70 -0.94
N GLN A 77 12.31 -2.31 -1.79
CA GLN A 77 10.90 -2.27 -1.40
C GLN A 77 10.38 -3.65 -0.97
N VAL A 78 10.74 -4.73 -1.68
CA VAL A 78 10.39 -6.11 -1.29
C VAL A 78 10.99 -6.46 0.08
N ALA A 79 12.26 -6.13 0.32
CA ALA A 79 12.93 -6.42 1.57
C ALA A 79 12.30 -5.65 2.76
N GLU A 80 12.02 -4.37 2.59
CA GLU A 80 11.37 -3.53 3.59
C GLU A 80 9.95 -4.00 3.89
N PHE A 81 9.22 -4.40 2.85
CA PHE A 81 7.91 -5.01 2.99
C PHE A 81 7.95 -6.32 3.80
N LYS A 82 8.82 -7.26 3.44
CA LYS A 82 8.94 -8.55 4.15
C LYS A 82 9.33 -8.33 5.62
N LYS A 83 10.24 -7.39 5.89
CA LYS A 83 10.61 -6.99 7.25
C LYS A 83 9.44 -6.37 8.01
N ALA A 84 8.73 -5.41 7.42
CA ALA A 84 7.60 -4.75 8.08
C ALA A 84 6.48 -5.73 8.43
N VAL A 85 6.17 -6.69 7.55
CA VAL A 85 5.19 -7.76 7.82
C VAL A 85 5.64 -8.66 8.97
N ALA A 86 6.93 -9.01 9.02
CA ALA A 86 7.47 -9.86 10.08
C ALA A 86 7.47 -9.16 11.46
N ASP A 87 7.86 -7.88 11.49
CA ASP A 87 8.09 -7.11 12.71
C ASP A 87 6.81 -6.53 13.32
N ASN A 88 5.69 -6.45 12.58
CA ASN A 88 4.48 -5.72 12.99
C ASN A 88 3.21 -6.60 13.00
N LYS A 89 3.32 -7.84 13.49
CA LYS A 89 2.19 -8.79 13.54
C LYS A 89 1.04 -8.34 14.46
N ASP A 90 1.30 -7.42 15.38
CA ASP A 90 0.33 -6.83 16.31
C ASP A 90 -0.49 -5.68 15.70
N LYS A 91 -0.03 -5.13 14.57
CA LYS A 91 -0.65 -4.00 13.88
C LYS A 91 -1.82 -4.43 13.00
N ASP A 92 -2.80 -3.55 12.86
CA ASP A 92 -3.95 -3.77 11.98
C ASP A 92 -3.62 -3.56 10.50
N PHE A 93 -2.82 -2.53 10.22
CA PHE A 93 -2.61 -2.00 8.88
C PHE A 93 -1.13 -1.76 8.59
N LEU A 94 -0.72 -2.16 7.40
CA LEU A 94 0.53 -1.79 6.76
C LEU A 94 0.19 -1.04 5.47
N ILE A 95 0.64 0.21 5.38
CA ILE A 95 0.41 1.10 4.25
C ILE A 95 1.72 1.29 3.51
N MET A 96 1.70 1.06 2.21
CA MET A 96 2.85 1.25 1.33
C MET A 96 2.59 2.46 0.43
N ASP A 97 3.46 3.46 0.50
CA ASP A 97 3.51 4.57 -0.45
C ASP A 97 4.21 4.08 -1.71
N THR A 98 3.39 3.72 -2.71
CA THR A 98 3.75 2.88 -3.87
C THR A 98 4.16 1.45 -3.52
N PHE A 99 4.24 0.59 -4.54
CA PHE A 99 4.81 -0.75 -4.46
C PHE A 99 5.17 -1.23 -5.87
N LEU A 100 5.29 -2.54 -6.07
CA LEU A 100 5.89 -3.17 -7.26
C LEU A 100 5.18 -2.86 -8.59
N ILE A 101 3.89 -2.52 -8.60
CA ILE A 101 3.19 -2.15 -9.85
C ILE A 101 3.80 -0.87 -10.46
N VAL A 102 4.15 0.11 -9.63
CA VAL A 102 4.78 1.35 -10.12
C VAL A 102 6.11 1.02 -10.78
N THR A 103 6.92 0.19 -10.12
CA THR A 103 8.21 -0.22 -10.65
C THR A 103 8.09 -1.08 -11.91
N LYS A 104 7.08 -1.97 -12.00
CA LYS A 104 6.79 -2.74 -13.21
C LYS A 104 6.51 -1.82 -14.40
N VAL A 105 5.66 -0.80 -14.21
CA VAL A 105 5.36 0.17 -15.27
C VAL A 105 6.61 0.96 -15.66
N TRP A 106 7.47 1.35 -14.71
CA TRP A 106 8.76 2.00 -15.04
C TRP A 106 9.69 1.13 -15.87
N PHE A 107 9.83 -0.14 -15.50
CA PHE A 107 10.58 -1.09 -16.30
C PHE A 107 10.08 -1.20 -17.74
N MET A 108 8.75 -1.28 -17.90
CA MET A 108 8.13 -1.40 -19.21
C MET A 108 8.16 -0.10 -20.01
N HIS A 109 7.96 1.05 -19.36
CA HIS A 109 7.90 2.35 -20.01
C HIS A 109 9.27 2.83 -20.49
N VAL A 110 10.31 2.66 -19.66
CA VAL A 110 11.66 3.19 -19.94
C VAL A 110 12.54 2.18 -20.67
N TYR A 111 12.39 0.88 -20.37
CA TYR A 111 13.32 -0.16 -20.83
C TYR A 111 12.66 -1.28 -21.63
N GLU A 112 11.34 -1.24 -21.85
CA GLU A 112 10.56 -2.23 -22.61
C GLU A 112 10.73 -3.68 -22.12
N ARG A 113 11.24 -3.86 -20.90
CA ARG A 113 11.50 -5.18 -20.31
C ARG A 113 11.43 -5.14 -18.80
N CYS A 114 10.83 -6.17 -18.21
CA CYS A 114 10.65 -6.31 -16.76
C CYS A 114 11.32 -7.61 -16.27
N PRO A 115 12.06 -7.59 -15.15
CA PRO A 115 12.74 -8.79 -14.67
C PRO A 115 11.72 -9.80 -14.14
N LYS A 116 11.86 -11.08 -14.51
CA LYS A 116 10.90 -12.15 -14.18
C LYS A 116 10.63 -12.31 -12.68
N TRP A 117 11.64 -12.03 -11.85
CA TRP A 117 11.51 -12.11 -10.39
C TRP A 117 10.50 -11.08 -9.86
N LEU A 118 10.42 -9.89 -10.47
CA LEU A 118 9.48 -8.84 -10.04
C LEU A 118 8.05 -9.27 -10.32
N LEU A 119 7.80 -9.87 -11.48
CA LEU A 119 6.50 -10.44 -11.83
C LEU A 119 6.08 -11.53 -10.82
N SER A 120 7.03 -12.39 -10.45
CA SER A 120 6.79 -13.44 -9.45
C SER A 120 6.47 -12.86 -8.07
N GLU A 121 7.12 -11.78 -7.65
CA GLU A 121 6.79 -11.10 -6.37
C GLU A 121 5.40 -10.44 -6.44
N ILE A 122 5.02 -9.83 -7.57
CA ILE A 122 3.67 -9.26 -7.76
C ILE A 122 2.58 -10.33 -7.65
N ASP A 123 2.77 -11.48 -8.30
CA ASP A 123 1.75 -12.54 -8.34
C ASP A 123 1.59 -13.25 -6.99
N ASN A 124 2.68 -13.38 -6.22
CA ASN A 124 2.67 -14.09 -4.94
C ASN A 124 2.24 -13.21 -3.76
N GLU A 125 2.39 -11.89 -3.86
CA GLU A 125 2.07 -10.99 -2.75
C GLU A 125 0.61 -10.59 -2.72
N LYS A 126 -0.11 -11.16 -1.75
CA LYS A 126 -1.50 -10.78 -1.48
C LYS A 126 -1.59 -9.39 -0.86
N ILE A 127 -2.00 -8.41 -1.64
CA ILE A 127 -2.39 -7.06 -1.18
C ILE A 127 -3.91 -7.03 -0.95
N ASP A 128 -4.36 -6.52 0.19
CA ASP A 128 -5.79 -6.49 0.54
C ASP A 128 -6.55 -5.36 -0.16
N LEU A 129 -5.87 -4.24 -0.47
CA LEU A 129 -6.46 -3.09 -1.15
C LEU A 129 -5.40 -2.23 -1.85
N TYR A 130 -5.64 -1.91 -3.11
CA TYR A 130 -4.98 -0.80 -3.80
C TYR A 130 -5.86 0.45 -3.77
N ILE A 131 -5.29 1.57 -3.35
CA ILE A 131 -5.91 2.89 -3.46
C ILE A 131 -5.22 3.60 -4.62
N LEU A 132 -5.91 3.69 -5.76
CA LEU A 132 -5.41 4.35 -6.96
C LEU A 132 -5.87 5.81 -6.98
N LEU A 133 -4.93 6.75 -6.87
CA LEU A 133 -5.21 8.18 -6.84
C LEU A 133 -5.30 8.77 -8.24
N LYS A 134 -6.35 9.55 -8.49
CA LYS A 134 -6.56 10.26 -9.75
C LYS A 134 -5.59 11.44 -9.90
N PRO A 135 -5.11 11.76 -11.12
CA PRO A 135 -4.29 12.93 -11.38
C PRO A 135 -5.12 14.23 -11.45
N ASP A 136 -5.97 14.44 -10.44
CA ASP A 136 -6.97 15.52 -10.41
C ASP A 136 -6.54 16.72 -9.54
N ILE A 137 -5.24 16.83 -9.27
CA ILE A 137 -4.62 17.99 -8.61
C ILE A 137 -3.53 18.60 -9.49
N GLU A 138 -3.21 19.86 -9.21
CA GLU A 138 -2.14 20.58 -9.90
C GLU A 138 -0.80 19.85 -9.78
N TRP A 139 -0.01 19.97 -10.84
CA TRP A 139 1.36 19.49 -10.82
C TRP A 139 2.17 20.36 -9.85
N GLU A 140 2.92 19.71 -8.99
CA GLU A 140 3.91 20.38 -8.15
C GLU A 140 5.29 20.04 -8.71
N GLU A 141 6.07 21.06 -9.04
CA GLU A 141 7.43 20.89 -9.52
C GLU A 141 8.33 20.32 -8.43
N ASP A 142 9.22 19.42 -8.84
CA ASP A 142 10.04 18.63 -7.96
C ASP A 142 11.30 18.17 -8.72
N PRO A 143 12.50 18.20 -8.12
CA PRO A 143 13.75 17.94 -8.84
C PRO A 143 13.84 16.56 -9.51
N VAL A 144 13.06 15.57 -9.06
CA VAL A 144 13.14 14.18 -9.54
C VAL A 144 11.87 13.70 -10.24
N ARG A 145 10.93 14.62 -10.54
CA ARG A 145 9.70 14.26 -11.25
C ARG A 145 9.84 14.49 -12.75
N GLU A 146 9.51 13.47 -13.56
CA GLU A 146 9.89 13.43 -14.98
C GLU A 146 8.71 13.59 -15.93
N ASN A 147 7.48 13.31 -15.47
CA ASN A 147 6.36 13.02 -16.37
C ASN A 147 5.10 13.89 -16.17
N PRO A 148 5.19 15.24 -16.19
CA PRO A 148 4.03 16.11 -15.96
C PRO A 148 2.90 15.92 -16.97
N HIS A 149 3.25 15.58 -18.22
CA HIS A 149 2.31 15.55 -19.35
C HIS A 149 1.65 14.19 -19.61
N ILE A 150 2.12 13.11 -18.96
CA ILE A 150 1.61 11.75 -19.20
C ILE A 150 0.92 11.15 -17.96
N ARG A 151 0.54 11.97 -16.97
CA ARG A 151 -0.08 11.49 -15.73
C ARG A 151 -1.34 10.64 -15.95
N GLU A 152 -2.22 11.05 -16.88
CA GLU A 152 -3.42 10.28 -17.25
C GLU A 152 -3.06 8.94 -17.90
N TYR A 153 -2.06 8.93 -18.78
CA TYR A 153 -1.57 7.70 -19.40
C TYR A 153 -1.02 6.71 -18.36
N LEU A 154 -0.21 7.21 -17.41
CA LEU A 154 0.33 6.40 -16.34
C LEU A 154 -0.76 5.90 -15.39
N TYR A 155 -1.74 6.74 -15.08
CA TYR A 155 -2.90 6.37 -14.28
C TYR A 155 -3.62 5.16 -14.88
N GLU A 156 -3.96 5.22 -16.16
CA GLU A 156 -4.64 4.13 -16.87
C GLU A 156 -3.76 2.88 -16.97
N TRP A 157 -2.44 3.03 -17.12
CA TRP A 157 -1.53 1.90 -17.09
C TRP A 157 -1.50 1.22 -15.71
N TYR A 158 -1.34 1.99 -14.62
CA TYR A 158 -1.41 1.42 -13.26
C TYR A 158 -2.74 0.71 -13.00
N LYS A 159 -3.85 1.31 -13.43
CA LYS A 159 -5.18 0.70 -13.33
C LYS A 159 -5.22 -0.65 -14.04
N LYS A 160 -4.76 -0.69 -15.30
CA LYS A 160 -4.71 -1.92 -16.09
C LYS A 160 -3.88 -3.01 -15.41
N GLU A 161 -2.73 -2.67 -14.85
CA GLU A 161 -1.87 -3.64 -14.13
C GLU A 161 -2.56 -4.20 -12.88
N ILE A 162 -3.25 -3.35 -12.11
CA ILE A 162 -4.03 -3.76 -10.93
C ILE A 162 -5.18 -4.70 -11.32
N GLU A 163 -5.89 -4.37 -12.41
CA GLU A 163 -6.99 -5.19 -12.94
C GLU A 163 -6.51 -6.53 -13.47
N GLN A 164 -5.36 -6.56 -14.15
CA GLN A 164 -4.77 -7.78 -14.70
C GLN A 164 -4.42 -8.82 -13.63
N ILE A 165 -3.98 -8.38 -12.46
CA ILE A 165 -3.69 -9.28 -11.33
C ILE A 165 -4.94 -9.60 -10.49
N GLY A 166 -6.12 -9.10 -10.89
CA GLY A 166 -7.38 -9.33 -10.18
C GLY A 166 -7.43 -8.76 -8.77
N ALA A 167 -6.65 -7.71 -8.49
CA ALA A 167 -6.55 -7.16 -7.15
C ALA A 167 -7.78 -6.31 -6.78
N ASN A 168 -8.12 -6.29 -5.49
CA ASN A 168 -9.13 -5.38 -4.95
C ASN A 168 -8.59 -3.96 -4.95
N TYR A 169 -9.32 -3.02 -5.57
CA TYR A 169 -8.90 -1.63 -5.64
C TYR A 169 -10.06 -0.64 -5.59
N VAL A 170 -9.71 0.61 -5.26
CA VAL A 170 -10.61 1.76 -5.33
C VAL A 170 -9.91 2.93 -6.03
N GLU A 171 -10.62 3.61 -6.91
CA GLU A 171 -10.18 4.88 -7.49
C GLU A 171 -10.60 6.03 -6.56
N ILE A 172 -9.67 6.92 -6.21
CA ILE A 172 -9.95 8.07 -5.35
C ILE A 172 -9.44 9.35 -5.98
N GLY A 173 -10.38 10.25 -6.26
CA GLY A 173 -10.10 11.65 -6.56
C GLY A 173 -10.45 12.61 -5.41
N GLY A 174 -10.32 13.90 -5.67
CA GLY A 174 -10.47 15.02 -4.74
C GLY A 174 -9.24 15.21 -3.87
N GLU A 175 -9.16 16.32 -3.14
CA GLU A 175 -7.98 16.72 -2.37
C GLU A 175 -8.20 16.73 -0.86
N GLY A 176 -7.09 16.87 -0.10
CA GLY A 176 -7.10 17.07 1.35
C GLY A 176 -8.01 16.10 2.12
N SER A 177 -8.86 16.67 2.99
CA SER A 177 -9.70 15.88 3.90
C SER A 177 -10.74 14.99 3.18
N ILE A 178 -11.18 15.37 1.97
CA ILE A 178 -12.13 14.60 1.18
C ILE A 178 -11.48 13.28 0.73
N ARG A 179 -10.26 13.36 0.18
CA ARG A 179 -9.46 12.19 -0.22
C ARG A 179 -9.24 11.26 0.97
N THR A 180 -8.81 11.79 2.11
CA THR A 180 -8.57 11.00 3.32
C THR A 180 -9.83 10.29 3.81
N LYS A 181 -10.99 10.97 3.84
CA LYS A 181 -12.27 10.35 4.23
C LYS A 181 -12.67 9.20 3.31
N ARG A 182 -12.48 9.35 1.99
CA ARG A 182 -12.76 8.30 1.00
C ARG A 182 -11.86 7.08 1.21
N ALA A 183 -10.56 7.30 1.42
CA ALA A 183 -9.59 6.24 1.69
C ALA A 183 -9.94 5.47 2.98
N LEU A 184 -10.25 6.18 4.07
CA LEU A 184 -10.67 5.56 5.33
C LEU A 184 -11.95 4.74 5.17
N ARG A 185 -12.92 5.22 4.39
CA ARG A 185 -14.14 4.47 4.10
C ARG A 185 -13.84 3.15 3.40
N ALA A 186 -12.93 3.16 2.42
CA ALA A 186 -12.51 1.94 1.73
C ALA A 186 -11.80 0.97 2.68
N ILE A 187 -10.82 1.45 3.45
CA ILE A 187 -10.06 0.64 4.41
C ILE A 187 -10.96 0.04 5.49
N ASN A 188 -11.94 0.79 5.99
CA ASN A 188 -12.85 0.30 7.02
C ASN A 188 -13.74 -0.85 6.53
N LYS A 189 -14.03 -0.97 5.22
CA LYS A 189 -14.76 -2.13 4.68
C LYS A 189 -13.98 -3.44 4.86
N LEU A 190 -12.65 -3.40 4.79
CA LEU A 190 -11.78 -4.55 5.05
C LEU A 190 -11.91 -5.10 6.49
N LYS A 191 -12.35 -4.27 7.44
CA LYS A 191 -12.61 -4.69 8.83
C LYS A 191 -13.93 -5.45 8.96
N VAL A 192 -14.92 -5.11 8.15
CA VAL A 192 -16.32 -5.60 8.25
C VAL A 192 -16.47 -7.00 7.66
N GLU A 193 -15.73 -7.32 6.59
CA GLU A 193 -15.81 -8.61 5.87
C GLU A 193 -15.51 -9.84 6.75
N LYS A 194 -14.81 -9.70 7.89
CA LYS A 194 -14.58 -10.79 8.85
C LYS A 194 -15.71 -11.02 9.85
N THR A 195 -16.92 -10.48 9.65
CA THR A 195 -18.02 -10.58 10.62
C THR A 195 -19.28 -11.25 10.06
N GLN A 196 -19.27 -11.69 8.79
CA GLN A 196 -20.36 -12.49 8.23
C GLN A 196 -20.08 -13.99 8.35
N ILE A 197 -20.56 -14.55 9.46
CA ILE A 197 -21.30 -15.81 9.66
C ILE A 197 -20.85 -17.03 8.83
N SER A 198 -20.26 -18.01 9.51
CA SER A 198 -20.53 -19.43 9.24
C SER A 198 -21.83 -19.80 9.95
N ASP A 199 -22.85 -20.19 9.17
CA ASP A 199 -23.98 -20.98 9.68
C ASP A 199 -23.54 -22.42 9.96
#